data_AF-A0A2D4Q066-F1
#
_entry.id   AF-A0A2D4Q066-F1
#
_cell.length_a   1.000
_cell.length_b   1.000
_cell.length_c   1.000
_cell.angle_alpha   90.00
_cell.angle_beta   90.00
_cell.angle_gamma   90.00
#
_symmetry.space_group_name_H-M   'P 1'
#
loop_
_entity.id
_entity.type
_entity.pdbx_description
1 polymer ?
#
loop_
_entity_poly.entity_id
_entity_poly.type
_entity_poly.pdbx_seq_one_letter_code
_entity_poly.pdbx_strand_id
1 'polypeptide(L)'
;FTCFVKVRDFSRAAVTLQMAATYSKPNVNLEPSKNLKPGDLVKVRCHSFLGYPEAVVLWQDGHGNNITDNITTSQVANEQGLFDVQSILQVVLEPNSTYSCLIKNPSDRPGVRVPEENPSKLQRGESESRLATTEKHGCQRRYG
;
A
#
# COMPACT_ATOMS: atom_id res chain seq x y z
N PHE A 1 12.58 9.40 -12.86
CA PHE A 1 13.29 8.12 -12.68
C PHE A 1 14.06 7.79 -13.97
N THR A 2 15.13 7.01 -13.88
CA THR A 2 15.83 6.45 -15.04
C THR A 2 16.12 4.97 -14.78
N CYS A 3 15.83 4.10 -15.75
CA CYS A 3 15.99 2.65 -15.63
C CYS A 3 16.93 2.16 -16.72
N PHE A 4 17.79 1.18 -16.41
CA PHE A 4 18.76 0.64 -17.36
C PHE A 4 18.39 -0.80 -17.71
N VAL A 5 18.20 -1.07 -19.00
CA VAL A 5 17.83 -2.40 -19.49
C VAL A 5 18.83 -2.87 -20.52
N LYS A 6 19.25 -4.13 -20.39
CA LYS A 6 20.06 -4.80 -21.41
C LYS A 6 19.17 -5.74 -22.21
N VAL A 7 19.08 -5.46 -23.51
CA VAL A 7 18.42 -6.33 -24.49
C VAL A 7 19.50 -7.14 -25.17
N ARG A 8 19.37 -8.47 -25.19
CA ARG A 8 20.39 -9.38 -25.71
C ARG A 8 20.16 -9.78 -27.17
N ASP A 9 18.90 -10.09 -27.52
CA ASP A 9 18.60 -10.90 -28.72
C ASP A 9 17.79 -10.16 -29.81
N PHE A 10 17.30 -8.94 -29.52
CA PHE A 10 16.46 -8.15 -30.43
C PHE A 10 16.90 -6.68 -30.47
N SER A 11 16.70 -5.99 -31.60
CA SER A 11 17.01 -4.56 -31.75
C SER A 11 16.05 -3.64 -30.97
N ARG A 12 14.92 -4.17 -30.49
CA ARG A 12 13.93 -3.49 -29.63
C ARG A 12 13.30 -4.50 -28.68
N ALA A 13 12.96 -4.07 -27.47
CA ALA A 13 12.16 -4.83 -26.52
C ALA A 13 11.11 -3.92 -25.86
N ALA A 14 9.93 -4.45 -25.57
CA ALA A 14 8.91 -3.75 -24.78
C ALA A 14 9.18 -3.95 -23.29
N VAL A 15 9.22 -2.87 -22.51
CA VAL A 15 9.56 -2.92 -21.08
C VAL A 15 8.51 -2.20 -20.25
N THR A 16 7.69 -2.97 -19.53
CA THR A 16 6.80 -2.41 -18.51
C THR A 16 7.58 -2.09 -17.25
N LEU A 17 7.61 -0.81 -16.88
CA LEU A 17 8.07 -0.36 -15.57
C LEU A 17 6.91 -0.46 -14.57
N GLN A 18 7.06 -1.29 -13.53
CA GLN A 18 6.17 -1.27 -12.37
C GLN A 18 6.78 -0.29 -11.36
N MET A 19 6.02 0.72 -10.94
CA MET A 19 6.39 1.64 -9.88
C MET A 19 5.43 1.47 -8.71
N ALA A 20 5.99 1.41 -7.51
CA ALA A 20 5.27 1.40 -6.25
C ALA A 20 5.84 2.48 -5.32
N ALA A 21 4.98 3.11 -4.53
CA ALA A 21 5.37 3.82 -3.33
C ALA A 21 4.62 3.21 -2.13
N THR A 22 5.36 2.93 -1.06
CA THR A 22 4.80 2.36 0.17
C THR A 22 3.97 3.42 0.88
N TYR A 23 2.70 3.10 1.12
CA TYR A 23 1.79 3.90 1.94
C TYR A 23 2.34 4.07 3.36
N SER A 24 2.16 5.25 3.97
CA SER A 24 2.53 5.49 5.37
C SER A 24 1.84 4.49 6.32
N LYS A 25 2.40 4.25 7.51
CA LYS A 25 1.70 3.47 8.55
C LYS A 25 0.28 4.02 8.76
N PRO A 26 -0.78 3.20 8.65
CA PRO A 26 -2.14 3.70 8.78
C PRO A 26 -2.41 4.30 10.17
N ASN A 27 -2.99 5.50 10.20
CA ASN A 27 -3.58 6.07 11.41
C ASN A 27 -5.06 5.65 11.45
N VAL A 28 -5.50 5.06 12.56
CA VAL A 28 -6.89 4.69 12.79
C VAL A 28 -7.41 5.48 13.99
N ASN A 29 -8.55 6.13 13.83
CA ASN A 29 -9.27 6.87 14.88
C ASN A 29 -10.77 6.54 14.83
N LEU A 30 -11.47 6.81 15.94
CA LEU A 30 -12.88 6.46 16.12
C LEU A 30 -13.65 7.69 16.61
N GLU A 31 -14.77 7.99 15.93
CA GLU A 31 -15.64 9.13 16.20
C GLU A 31 -17.08 8.66 16.50
N PRO A 32 -17.70 9.13 17.61
CA PRO A 32 -17.13 9.94 18.67
C PRO A 32 -16.18 9.14 19.59
N SER A 33 -15.09 9.74 20.04
CA SER A 33 -14.03 9.05 20.83
C SER A 33 -14.29 8.95 22.34
N LYS A 34 -15.47 9.38 22.83
CA LYS A 34 -15.80 9.51 24.26
C LYS A 34 -17.27 9.23 24.53
N ASN A 35 -17.57 8.85 25.77
CA ASN A 35 -18.93 8.58 26.30
C ASN A 35 -19.70 7.45 25.59
N LEU A 36 -18.97 6.60 24.86
CA LEU A 36 -19.47 5.47 24.10
C LEU A 36 -20.11 4.38 24.97
N LYS A 37 -21.12 3.72 24.41
CA LYS A 37 -21.83 2.58 24.98
C LYS A 37 -21.98 1.46 23.94
N PRO A 38 -22.08 0.19 24.36
CA PRO A 38 -22.50 -0.88 23.47
C PRO A 38 -23.85 -0.55 22.83
N GLY A 39 -23.96 -0.70 21.51
CA GLY A 39 -25.12 -0.29 20.71
C GLY A 39 -25.00 1.09 20.05
N ASP A 40 -24.02 1.93 20.40
CA ASP A 40 -23.81 3.21 19.72
C ASP A 40 -23.30 3.00 18.28
N LEU A 41 -23.81 3.79 17.34
CA LEU A 41 -23.34 3.81 15.96
C LEU A 41 -22.11 4.72 15.84
N VAL A 42 -20.95 4.14 15.53
CA VAL A 42 -19.66 4.85 15.46
C VAL A 42 -19.06 4.82 14.06
N LYS A 43 -18.16 5.77 13.79
CA LYS A 43 -17.36 5.82 12.56
C LYS A 43 -15.89 5.62 12.90
N VAL A 44 -15.27 4.61 12.30
CA VAL A 44 -13.84 4.35 12.43
C VAL A 44 -13.18 4.85 11.16
N ARG A 45 -12.36 5.91 11.26
CA ARG A 45 -11.65 6.50 10.12
C ARG A 45 -10.21 6.01 10.09
N CYS A 46 -9.77 5.57 8.93
CA CYS A 46 -8.41 5.17 8.62
C CYS A 46 -7.80 6.15 7.60
N HIS A 47 -6.56 6.58 7.83
CA HIS A 47 -5.77 7.39 6.91
C HIS A 47 -4.41 6.78 6.63
N SER A 48 -3.94 6.90 5.40
CA SER A 48 -2.53 6.76 5.02
C SER A 48 -2.18 7.69 3.86
N PHE A 49 -0.91 8.01 3.71
CA PHE A 49 -0.42 9.08 2.86
C PHE A 49 0.68 8.62 1.90
N LEU A 50 0.83 9.34 0.79
CA LEU A 50 1.95 9.31 -0.16
C LEU A 50 2.26 7.95 -0.84
N GLY A 51 1.27 7.05 -0.95
CA GLY A 51 1.44 5.77 -1.64
C GLY A 51 1.21 5.85 -3.16
N TYR A 52 1.55 4.79 -3.90
CA TYR A 52 1.26 4.72 -5.35
C TYR A 52 1.34 3.27 -5.87
N PRO A 53 0.44 2.81 -6.76
CA PRO A 53 -0.77 3.49 -7.24
C PRO A 53 -1.87 3.50 -6.16
N GLU A 54 -3.09 3.85 -6.55
CA GLU A 54 -4.30 3.79 -5.71
C GLU A 54 -4.40 2.47 -4.92
N ALA A 55 -4.76 2.56 -3.64
CA ALA A 55 -4.71 1.43 -2.71
C ALA A 55 -5.97 0.55 -2.75
N VAL A 56 -5.78 -0.71 -2.40
CA VAL A 56 -6.87 -1.59 -1.95
C VAL A 56 -6.95 -1.50 -0.43
N VAL A 57 -8.05 -0.98 0.10
CA VAL A 57 -8.32 -0.94 1.54
C VAL A 57 -9.16 -2.15 1.94
N LEU A 58 -8.79 -2.81 3.03
CA LEU A 58 -9.54 -3.89 3.67
C LEU A 58 -9.70 -3.58 5.15
N TRP A 59 -10.86 -3.89 5.72
CA TRP A 59 -11.13 -3.80 7.15
C TRP A 59 -11.34 -5.18 7.76
N GLN A 60 -10.83 -5.36 8.98
CA GLN A 60 -11.02 -6.57 9.78
C GLN A 60 -11.50 -6.25 11.20
N ASP A 61 -12.28 -7.16 11.78
CA ASP A 61 -12.62 -7.16 13.21
C ASP A 61 -11.47 -7.70 14.09
N GLY A 62 -11.71 -7.80 15.40
CA GLY A 62 -10.74 -8.35 16.37
C GLY A 62 -10.44 -9.84 16.22
N HIS A 63 -11.23 -10.57 15.43
CA HIS A 63 -11.04 -11.99 15.12
C HIS A 63 -10.34 -12.20 13.76
N GLY A 64 -10.18 -11.14 12.97
CA GLY A 64 -9.65 -11.18 11.60
C GLY A 64 -10.72 -11.41 10.51
N ASN A 65 -12.01 -11.40 10.84
CA ASN A 65 -13.09 -11.47 9.87
C ASN A 65 -13.06 -10.24 8.95
N ASN A 66 -13.27 -10.43 7.65
CA ASN A 66 -13.38 -9.32 6.70
C ASN A 66 -14.71 -8.57 6.88
N ILE A 67 -14.65 -7.25 7.07
CA ILE A 67 -15.81 -6.36 7.25
C ILE A 67 -15.79 -5.17 6.27
N THR A 68 -15.15 -5.36 5.11
CA THR A 68 -14.95 -4.33 4.06
C THR A 68 -16.25 -3.93 3.33
N ASP A 69 -17.32 -4.72 3.45
CA ASP A 69 -18.52 -4.60 2.60
C ASP A 69 -19.31 -3.28 2.74
N ASN A 70 -19.18 -2.57 3.86
CA ASN A 70 -19.89 -1.32 4.13
C ASN A 70 -18.94 -0.21 4.60
N ILE A 71 -18.02 0.18 3.71
CA ILE A 71 -17.05 1.26 3.94
C ILE A 71 -17.16 2.36 2.88
N THR A 72 -16.86 3.59 3.28
CA THR A 72 -16.67 4.72 2.36
C THR A 72 -15.18 5.01 2.22
N THR A 73 -14.60 4.74 1.06
CA THR A 73 -13.18 5.03 0.76
C THR A 73 -13.06 6.13 -0.28
N SER A 74 -12.11 7.05 -0.08
CA SER A 74 -11.80 8.17 -0.95
C SER A 74 -10.29 8.33 -1.07
N GLN A 75 -9.77 8.45 -2.29
CA GLN A 75 -8.34 8.52 -2.57
C GLN A 75 -8.05 9.72 -3.48
N VAL A 76 -7.01 10.50 -3.17
CA VAL A 76 -6.67 11.74 -3.88
C VAL A 76 -5.18 11.75 -4.20
N ALA A 77 -4.85 11.91 -5.49
CA ALA A 77 -3.46 12.06 -5.93
C ALA A 77 -3.00 13.52 -5.80
N ASN A 78 -1.77 13.71 -5.32
CA ASN A 78 -1.08 15.00 -5.31
C ASN A 78 -0.35 15.28 -6.63
N GLU A 79 0.31 16.45 -6.73
CA GLU A 79 1.06 16.88 -7.92
C GLU A 79 2.20 15.92 -8.33
N GLN A 80 2.73 15.15 -7.38
CA GLN A 80 3.75 14.12 -7.61
C GLN A 80 3.15 12.78 -8.05
N GLY A 81 1.82 12.70 -8.18
CA GLY A 81 1.06 11.49 -8.52
C GLY A 81 0.92 10.49 -7.37
N LEU A 82 1.29 10.86 -6.14
CA LEU A 82 1.16 10.00 -4.95
C LEU A 82 -0.21 10.20 -4.32
N PHE A 83 -0.83 9.10 -3.89
CA PHE A 83 -2.17 9.05 -3.34
C PHE A 83 -2.16 9.14 -1.82
N ASP A 84 -2.99 10.02 -1.29
CA ASP A 84 -3.47 9.98 0.08
C ASP A 84 -4.83 9.28 0.10
N VAL A 85 -5.01 8.37 1.07
CA VAL A 85 -6.19 7.50 1.19
C VAL A 85 -6.86 7.69 2.53
N GLN A 86 -8.18 7.89 2.49
CA GLN A 86 -9.07 7.90 3.64
C GLN A 86 -10.12 6.81 3.46
N SER A 87 -10.38 6.03 4.51
CA SER A 87 -11.47 5.06 4.55
C SER A 87 -12.27 5.20 5.85
N ILE A 88 -13.59 5.10 5.77
CA ILE A 88 -14.51 5.18 6.90
C ILE A 88 -15.32 3.88 6.96
N LEU A 89 -15.13 3.12 8.03
CA LEU A 89 -15.99 2.01 8.43
C LEU A 89 -17.09 2.54 9.36
N GLN A 90 -18.35 2.16 9.14
CA GLN A 90 -19.47 2.53 10.02
C GLN A 90 -20.04 1.27 10.66
N VAL A 91 -20.01 1.19 11.99
CA VAL A 91 -20.32 -0.01 12.78
C VAL A 91 -21.11 0.33 14.03
N VAL A 92 -21.90 -0.62 14.51
CA VAL A 92 -22.46 -0.60 15.86
C VAL A 92 -21.38 -1.10 16.82
N LEU A 93 -21.13 -0.38 17.91
CA LEU A 93 -20.09 -0.72 18.87
C LEU A 93 -20.53 -1.89 19.76
N GLU A 94 -19.69 -2.93 19.85
CA GLU A 94 -19.87 -4.05 20.77
C GLU A 94 -18.83 -3.97 21.92
N PRO A 95 -19.02 -4.70 23.04
CA PRO A 95 -18.02 -4.76 24.09
C PRO A 95 -16.69 -5.34 23.59
N ASN A 96 -15.59 -4.62 23.84
CA ASN A 96 -14.22 -5.00 23.45
C ASN A 96 -13.96 -5.14 21.92
N SER A 97 -14.82 -4.58 21.05
CA SER A 97 -14.55 -4.56 19.61
C SER A 97 -13.21 -3.89 19.29
N THR A 98 -12.43 -4.53 18.42
CA THR A 98 -11.20 -3.97 17.83
C THR A 98 -11.36 -3.98 16.31
N TYR A 99 -10.86 -2.95 15.63
CA TYR A 99 -10.97 -2.81 14.18
C TYR A 99 -9.59 -2.51 13.58
N SER A 100 -9.21 -3.28 12.56
CA SER A 100 -7.93 -3.16 11.85
C SER A 100 -8.17 -2.69 10.42
N CYS A 101 -7.45 -1.64 10.01
CA CYS A 101 -7.41 -1.16 8.63
C CYS A 101 -6.13 -1.63 7.96
N LEU A 102 -6.26 -2.39 6.86
CA LEU A 102 -5.15 -2.84 6.02
C LEU A 102 -5.18 -2.09 4.70
N ILE A 103 -4.11 -1.35 4.42
CA ILE A 103 -3.93 -0.61 3.17
C ILE A 103 -2.87 -1.35 2.35
N LYS A 104 -3.28 -1.87 1.18
CA LYS A 104 -2.45 -2.71 0.32
C LYS A 104 -2.16 -2.00 -1.00
N ASN A 105 -0.91 -1.99 -1.40
CA ASN A 105 -0.52 -1.56 -2.74
C ASN A 105 -0.78 -2.72 -3.72
N PRO A 106 -1.54 -2.53 -4.83
CA PRO A 106 -1.82 -3.61 -5.77
C PRO A 106 -0.59 -4.05 -6.59
N SER A 107 0.53 -3.34 -6.49
CA SER A 107 1.82 -3.72 -7.07
C SER A 107 2.68 -4.60 -6.15
N ASP A 108 2.33 -4.73 -4.86
CA ASP A 108 3.09 -5.53 -3.90
C ASP A 108 2.97 -7.02 -4.24
N ARG A 109 4.09 -7.64 -4.63
CA ARG A 109 4.16 -9.08 -4.86
C ARG A 109 4.18 -9.83 -3.53
N PRO A 110 3.29 -10.81 -3.30
CA PRO A 110 3.32 -11.63 -2.09
C PRO A 110 4.71 -12.23 -1.85
N GLY A 111 5.30 -11.92 -0.69
CA GLY A 111 6.66 -12.31 -0.31
C GLY A 111 7.67 -11.17 -0.25
N VAL A 112 7.49 -10.08 -1.03
CA VAL A 112 8.37 -8.91 -0.97
C VAL A 112 7.92 -7.98 0.16
N ARG A 113 8.31 -8.29 1.40
CA ARG A 113 8.33 -7.28 2.46
C ARG A 113 9.44 -6.29 2.17
N VAL A 114 9.08 -5.08 1.75
CA VAL A 114 10.01 -3.94 1.75
C VAL A 114 10.49 -3.73 3.19
N PRO A 115 11.79 -3.87 3.50
CA PRO A 115 12.29 -3.53 4.81
C PRO A 115 12.10 -2.04 5.06
N GLU A 116 11.83 -1.66 6.30
CA GLU A 116 11.91 -0.26 6.72
C GLU A 116 13.33 0.25 6.41
N GLU A 117 13.47 1.27 5.55
CA GLU A 117 14.79 1.70 5.06
C GLU A 117 15.60 2.38 6.17
N ASN A 118 16.36 1.57 6.91
CA ASN A 118 17.59 2.02 7.52
C ASN A 118 18.60 2.30 6.37
N PRO A 119 19.04 3.55 6.14
CA PRO A 119 19.72 3.98 4.91
C PRO A 119 21.19 3.53 4.82
N SER A 120 21.53 2.32 5.28
CA SER A 120 22.91 1.88 5.47
C SER A 120 23.17 0.37 5.23
N LYS A 121 22.62 -0.23 4.16
CA LYS A 121 23.22 -1.42 3.51
C LYS A 121 22.71 -1.70 2.09
N LEU A 122 23.62 -1.65 1.11
CA LEU A 122 23.42 -2.22 -0.23
C LEU A 122 23.84 -3.71 -0.21
N GLN A 123 22.98 -4.61 -0.70
CA GLN A 123 23.34 -6.02 -0.94
C GLN A 123 22.97 -6.45 -2.37
N ARG A 124 23.76 -7.38 -2.91
CA ARG A 124 23.66 -7.92 -4.28
C ARG A 124 23.16 -9.35 -4.21
N GLY A 125 22.20 -9.73 -5.07
CA GLY A 125 21.66 -11.09 -5.14
C GLY A 125 21.20 -11.48 -6.55
N GLU A 126 21.67 -12.65 -6.99
CA GLU A 126 21.24 -13.47 -8.13
C GLU A 126 20.63 -14.75 -7.52
N SER A 127 19.77 -15.59 -8.12
CA SER A 127 18.99 -15.65 -9.38
C SER A 127 17.73 -16.52 -9.09
N GLU A 128 16.94 -17.17 -9.96
CA GLU A 128 16.85 -17.38 -11.42
C GLU A 128 15.36 -17.72 -11.74
N SER A 129 14.87 -17.44 -12.96
CA SER A 129 13.87 -18.24 -13.70
C SER A 129 13.42 -17.49 -14.97
N ARG A 130 13.07 -18.24 -16.02
CA ARG A 130 13.21 -17.79 -17.41
C ARG A 130 11.89 -17.45 -18.12
N LEU A 131 11.77 -16.22 -18.61
CA LEU A 131 11.10 -15.90 -19.88
C LEU A 131 11.60 -14.53 -20.41
N ALA A 132 11.90 -14.44 -21.71
CA ALA A 132 12.31 -13.22 -22.44
C ALA A 132 13.33 -12.29 -21.73
N THR A 133 14.63 -12.55 -21.93
CA THR A 133 15.76 -11.86 -21.24
C THR A 133 15.91 -10.37 -21.57
N THR A 134 15.10 -9.54 -20.89
CA THR A 134 15.44 -8.14 -20.61
C THR A 134 16.01 -8.05 -19.20
N GLU A 135 17.32 -7.88 -19.05
CA GLU A 135 17.94 -7.73 -17.74
C GLU A 135 17.63 -6.32 -17.20
N LYS A 136 16.77 -6.26 -16.17
CA LYS A 136 16.43 -5.02 -15.47
C LYS A 136 17.52 -4.68 -14.46
N HIS A 137 18.40 -3.76 -14.83
CA HIS A 137 19.27 -3.08 -13.87
C HIS A 137 18.48 -1.92 -13.25
N GLY A 138 18.61 -1.73 -11.93
CA GLY A 138 17.66 -0.98 -11.10
C GLY A 138 17.36 0.45 -11.56
N CYS A 139 16.13 0.91 -11.27
CA CYS A 139 15.70 2.27 -11.59
C CYS A 139 16.14 3.25 -10.50
N GLN A 140 16.88 4.30 -10.87
CA GLN A 140 17.37 5.30 -9.93
C GLN A 140 16.49 6.56 -9.93
N ARG A 141 16.22 7.11 -8.75
CA ARG A 141 15.76 8.50 -8.60
C ARG A 141 16.96 9.41 -8.85
N ARG A 142 16.84 10.36 -9.79
CA ARG A 142 17.64 11.58 -9.76
C ARG A 142 16.85 12.62 -8.97
N TYR A 143 17.46 13.13 -7.92
CA TYR A 143 17.18 14.48 -7.42
C TYR A 143 18.01 15.43 -8.30
N GLY A 144 17.48 16.62 -8.57
CA GLY A 144 18.11 17.68 -9.35
C GLY A 144 18.02 18.99 -8.59
#